data_AF-A0A485KB95-F1
#
_entry.id   AF-A0A485KB95-F1
#
_cell.length_a   1.000
_cell.length_b   1.000
_cell.length_c   1.000
_cell.angle_alpha   90.00
_cell.angle_beta   90.00
_cell.angle_gamma   90.00
#
_symmetry.space_group_name_H-M   'P 1'
#
loop_
_entity.id
_entity.type
_entity.pdbx_description
1 polymer ?
#
loop_
_entity_poly.entity_id
_entity_poly.type
_entity_poly.pdbx_seq_one_letter_code
_entity_poly.pdbx_strand_id
1 'polypeptide(L)'
;MKNYGKIALVFHGSLFATTLGATYTCVRLGMDVRHIKIPFVNLENIDPDAGSFLLAYLVTLATARFVGPLRGGITIVTTPWIARLLKRKP
;
A
#
# COMPACT_ATOMS: atom_id res chain seq x y z
N MET A 1 25.93 -4.76 -8.22
CA MET A 1 24.47 -5.07 -8.30
C MET A 1 23.86 -5.62 -7.00
N LYS A 2 24.64 -5.92 -5.93
CA LYS A 2 24.18 -6.70 -4.76
C LYS A 2 23.11 -6.09 -3.82
N ASN A 3 22.83 -4.77 -3.87
CA ASN A 3 21.92 -4.15 -2.89
C ASN A 3 20.54 -3.75 -3.44
N TYR A 4 20.30 -3.91 -4.74
CA TYR A 4 19.03 -3.48 -5.36
C TYR A 4 17.83 -4.26 -4.83
N GLY A 5 17.98 -5.56 -4.60
CA GLY A 5 16.91 -6.39 -4.04
C GLY A 5 16.48 -5.93 -2.64
N LYS A 6 17.45 -5.60 -1.76
CA LYS A 6 17.15 -5.08 -0.42
C LYS A 6 16.46 -3.72 -0.47
N ILE A 7 16.93 -2.82 -1.33
CA ILE A 7 16.34 -1.48 -1.51
C ILE A 7 14.92 -1.60 -2.07
N ALA A 8 14.72 -2.43 -3.09
CA ALA A 8 13.41 -2.66 -3.67
C ALA A 8 12.42 -3.23 -2.64
N LEU A 9 12.84 -4.21 -1.83
CA LEU A 9 11.98 -4.80 -0.81
C LEU A 9 11.59 -3.81 0.29
N VAL A 10 12.55 -3.03 0.80
CA VAL A 10 12.26 -1.99 1.81
C VAL A 10 11.37 -0.89 1.23
N PHE A 11 11.65 -0.43 0.00
CA PHE A 11 10.86 0.61 -0.64
C PHE A 11 9.44 0.13 -0.96
N HIS A 12 9.30 -1.08 -1.52
CA HIS A 12 8.00 -1.68 -1.79
C HIS A 12 7.18 -1.90 -0.51
N GLY A 13 7.83 -2.36 0.56
CA GLY A 13 7.23 -2.49 1.89
C GLY A 13 6.77 -1.15 2.46
N SER A 14 7.58 -0.08 2.30
CA SER A 14 7.19 1.27 2.74
C SER A 14 5.99 1.81 1.96
N LEU A 15 5.92 1.58 0.63
CA LEU A 15 4.75 1.95 -0.17
C LEU A 15 3.48 1.23 0.29
N PHE A 16 3.61 -0.05 0.65
CA PHE A 16 2.52 -0.82 1.23
C PHE A 16 2.08 -0.23 2.58
N ALA A 17 3.02 -0.01 3.50
CA ALA A 17 2.74 0.53 4.82
C ALA A 17 2.12 1.93 4.77
N THR A 18 2.62 2.82 3.90
CA THR A 18 2.06 4.15 3.68
C THR A 18 0.64 4.08 3.15
N THR A 19 0.36 3.18 2.20
CA THR A 19 -1.00 3.04 1.67
C THR A 19 -1.96 2.48 2.73
N LEU A 20 -1.51 1.50 3.51
CA LEU A 20 -2.29 0.94 4.60
C LEU A 20 -2.57 1.99 5.68
N GLY A 21 -1.56 2.76 6.06
CA GLY A 21 -1.68 3.85 7.03
C GLY A 21 -2.63 4.94 6.55
N ALA A 22 -2.52 5.37 5.29
CA ALA A 22 -3.43 6.35 4.70
C ALA A 22 -4.88 5.84 4.72
N THR A 23 -5.10 4.59 4.32
CA THR A 23 -6.44 3.97 4.35
C THR A 23 -6.97 3.88 5.77
N TYR A 24 -6.14 3.48 6.74
CA TYR A 24 -6.48 3.44 8.15
C TYR A 24 -6.87 4.80 8.70
N THR A 25 -6.12 5.86 8.37
CA THR A 25 -6.48 7.22 8.77
C THR A 25 -7.80 7.66 8.15
N CYS A 26 -8.06 7.36 6.88
CA CYS A 26 -9.33 7.67 6.24
C CYS A 26 -10.51 6.99 6.95
N VAL A 27 -10.39 5.69 7.25
CA VAL A 27 -11.42 4.95 8.00
C VAL A 27 -11.61 5.55 9.40
N ARG A 28 -10.53 5.89 10.10
CA ARG A 28 -10.60 6.47 11.45
C ARG A 28 -11.21 7.88 11.46
N LEU A 29 -11.05 8.64 10.38
CA LEU A 29 -11.68 9.95 10.19
C LEU A 29 -13.17 9.85 9.81
N GLY A 30 -13.74 8.64 9.77
CA GLY A 30 -15.15 8.41 9.51
C GLY A 30 -15.49 8.27 8.03
N MET A 31 -14.51 8.08 7.14
CA MET A 31 -14.83 7.71 5.77
C MET A 31 -15.44 6.32 5.73
N ASP A 32 -16.68 6.24 5.27
CA ASP A 32 -17.37 4.97 5.09
C ASP A 32 -16.85 4.26 3.83
N VAL A 33 -15.85 3.41 4.04
CA VAL A 33 -15.25 2.55 3.03
C VAL A 33 -16.22 1.52 2.45
N ARG A 34 -17.38 1.26 3.08
CA ARG A 34 -18.39 0.30 2.57
C ARG A 34 -19.03 0.76 1.27
N HIS A 35 -19.02 2.06 0.99
CA HIS A 35 -19.56 2.63 -0.26
C HIS A 35 -18.58 2.55 -1.43
N ILE A 36 -17.33 2.14 -1.19
CA ILE A 36 -16.33 1.98 -2.24
C ILE A 36 -16.62 0.67 -2.98
N LYS A 37 -17.22 0.78 -4.18
CA LYS A 37 -17.44 -0.36 -5.06
C LYS A 37 -16.12 -0.79 -5.70
N ILE A 38 -15.51 -1.82 -5.14
CA ILE A 38 -14.33 -2.45 -5.73
C ILE A 38 -14.82 -3.69 -6.50
N PRO A 39 -14.48 -3.86 -7.80
CA PRO A 39 -15.08 -4.88 -8.67
C PRO A 39 -14.88 -6.35 -8.24
N PHE A 40 -14.21 -6.61 -7.12
CA PHE A 40 -13.89 -7.97 -6.63
C PHE A 40 -14.06 -8.14 -5.12
N VAL A 41 -14.44 -7.09 -4.38
CA VAL A 41 -14.66 -7.15 -2.93
C VAL A 41 -15.91 -6.37 -2.59
N ASN A 42 -16.92 -7.07 -2.08
CA ASN A 42 -18.10 -6.41 -1.53
C ASN A 42 -17.81 -6.02 -0.07
N LEU A 43 -17.49 -4.74 0.14
CA LEU A 43 -17.22 -4.18 1.46
C LEU A 43 -18.51 -3.97 2.28
N GLU A 44 -19.71 -4.08 1.68
CA GLU A 44 -20.99 -3.95 2.39
C GLU A 44 -21.25 -5.08 3.38
N ASN A 45 -20.65 -6.26 3.17
CA ASN A 45 -20.78 -7.42 4.07
C ASN A 45 -19.74 -7.43 5.20
N ILE A 46 -18.90 -6.39 5.31
CA ILE A 46 -17.95 -6.30 6.41
C ILE A 46 -18.69 -5.84 7.66
N ASP A 47 -18.51 -6.59 8.75
CA ASP A 47 -19.03 -6.26 10.07
C ASP A 47 -18.69 -4.80 10.44
N PRO A 48 -19.67 -3.94 10.75
CA PRO A 48 -19.42 -2.57 11.18
C PRO A 48 -18.58 -2.47 12.47
N ASP A 49 -18.54 -3.52 13.31
CA ASP A 49 -17.66 -3.63 14.48
C ASP A 49 -16.28 -4.24 14.15
N ALA A 50 -16.01 -4.57 12.88
CA ALA A 50 -14.66 -4.89 12.45
C ALA A 50 -13.77 -3.69 12.75
N GLY A 51 -12.73 -3.89 13.57
CA GLY A 51 -11.82 -2.81 13.95
C GLY A 51 -11.25 -2.09 12.71
N SER A 52 -11.06 -0.78 12.80
CA SER A 52 -10.65 0.09 11.67
C SER A 52 -9.40 -0.39 10.93
N PHE A 53 -8.53 -1.16 11.60
CA PHE A 53 -7.35 -1.78 11.01
C PHE A 53 -7.70 -2.89 10.00
N LEU A 54 -8.67 -3.76 10.33
CA LEU A 54 -9.10 -4.84 9.45
C LEU A 54 -9.77 -4.28 8.19
N LEU A 55 -10.65 -3.29 8.33
CA LEU A 55 -11.25 -2.56 7.20
C LEU A 55 -10.18 -1.93 6.31
N ALA A 56 -9.23 -1.21 6.90
CA ALA A 56 -8.15 -0.61 6.13
C ALA A 56 -7.29 -1.63 5.39
N TYR A 57 -7.01 -2.77 6.02
CA TYR A 57 -6.27 -3.87 5.41
C TYR A 57 -7.04 -4.50 4.25
N LEU A 58 -8.34 -4.78 4.43
CA LEU A 58 -9.20 -5.35 3.39
C LEU A 58 -9.34 -4.41 2.19
N VAL A 59 -9.51 -3.11 2.41
CA VAL A 59 -9.54 -2.11 1.33
C VAL A 59 -8.18 -2.03 0.63
N THR A 60 -7.08 -2.07 1.39
CA THR A 60 -5.72 -2.08 0.83
C THR A 60 -5.46 -3.34 -0.02
N LEU A 61 -5.99 -4.49 0.38
CA LEU A 61 -5.91 -5.75 -0.37
C LEU A 61 -6.81 -5.74 -1.60
N ALA A 62 -8.05 -5.27 -1.46
CA ALA A 62 -9.00 -5.16 -2.56
C ALA A 62 -8.46 -4.26 -3.68
N THR A 63 -7.81 -3.16 -3.29
CA THR A 63 -7.11 -2.27 -4.22
C THR A 63 -5.75 -2.81 -4.67
N ALA A 64 -5.17 -3.81 -3.98
CA ALA A 64 -3.85 -4.35 -4.31
C ALA A 64 -3.78 -4.96 -5.71
N ARG A 65 -4.88 -5.39 -6.33
CA ARG A 65 -4.85 -5.87 -7.72
C ARG A 65 -4.56 -4.74 -8.73
N PHE A 66 -4.98 -3.51 -8.44
CA PHE A 66 -4.73 -2.34 -9.28
C PHE A 66 -3.48 -1.58 -8.82
N VAL A 67 -3.36 -1.39 -7.50
CA VAL A 67 -2.27 -0.66 -6.88
C VAL A 67 -1.00 -1.51 -6.78
N GLY A 68 -1.09 -2.84 -6.80
CA GLY A 68 0.06 -3.75 -6.77
C GLY A 68 0.96 -3.62 -8.00
N PRO A 69 0.45 -3.74 -9.23
CA PRO A 69 1.22 -3.47 -10.45
C PRO A 69 1.80 -2.07 -10.46
N LEU A 70 1.04 -1.07 -9.97
CA LEU A 70 1.51 0.31 -9.86
C LEU A 70 2.69 0.43 -8.87
N ARG A 71 2.56 -0.14 -7.66
CA ARG A 71 3.64 -0.20 -6.65
C ARG A 71 4.85 -0.96 -7.17
N GLY A 72 4.64 -2.06 -7.90
CA GLY A 72 5.70 -2.83 -8.55
C GLY A 72 6.45 -2.00 -9.58
N GLY A 73 5.73 -1.35 -10.49
CA GLY A 73 6.30 -0.47 -11.51
C GLY A 73 7.08 0.71 -10.91
N ILE A 74 6.47 1.41 -9.95
CA ILE A 74 7.14 2.50 -9.20
C ILE A 74 8.39 1.96 -8.51
N THR A 75 8.32 0.80 -7.85
CA THR A 75 9.49 0.20 -7.19
C THR A 75 10.62 -0.05 -8.18
N ILE A 76 10.33 -0.66 -9.34
CA ILE A 76 11.36 -0.98 -10.35
C ILE A 76 12.03 0.30 -10.87
N VAL A 77 11.24 1.33 -11.18
CA VAL A 77 11.75 2.60 -11.73
C VAL A 77 12.49 3.42 -10.69
N THR A 78 12.02 3.46 -9.44
CA THR A 78 12.58 4.30 -8.39
C THR A 78 13.78 3.66 -7.67
N THR A 79 13.84 2.32 -7.58
CA THR A 79 14.96 1.59 -6.95
C THR A 79 16.35 2.04 -7.45
N PRO A 80 16.63 2.17 -8.76
CA PRO A 80 17.95 2.63 -9.22
C PRO A 80 18.27 4.06 -8.82
N TRP A 81 17.27 4.93 -8.70
CA TRP A 81 17.46 6.31 -8.25
C TRP A 81 17.79 6.36 -6.76
N ILE A 82 17.04 5.63 -5.93
CA ILE A 82 17.29 5.49 -4.49
C ILE A 82 18.67 4.85 -4.23
N ALA A 83 19.03 3.83 -5.01
CA ALA A 83 20.34 3.18 -4.91
C ALA A 83 21.50 4.13 -5.22
N ARG A 84 21.33 5.07 -6.17
CA ARG A 84 22.33 6.11 -6.47
C ARG A 84 22.44 7.13 -5.34
N LEU A 85 21.32 7.55 -4.75
CA LEU A 85 21.31 8.47 -3.61
C LEU A 85 21.97 7.87 -2.36
N LEU A 86 21.68 6.60 -2.05
CA LEU A 86 22.30 5.89 -0.92
C LEU A 86 23.80 5.66 -1.10
N LYS A 87 24.27 5.44 -2.33
CA LYS A 87 25.70 5.38 -2.64
C LYS A 87 26.41 6.73 -2.62
N ARG A 88 25.65 7.83 -2.67
CA ARG A 88 26.15 9.22 -2.63
C ARG A 88 26.28 9.77 -1.21
N LYS A 89 25.99 8.98 -0.17
CA LYS A 89 26.32 9.38 1.20
C LYS A 89 27.86 9.45 1.34
N PRO A 90 28.40 10.52 1.97
CA PRO A 90 29.84 10.76 2.12
C PRO A 90 30.55 9.67 2.90
#